data_AF-A0A1Q8KQ27-F1
#
_entry.id   AF-A0A1Q8KQ27-F1
#
_cell.length_a   1.000
_cell.length_b   1.000
_cell.length_c   1.000
_cell.angle_alpha   90.00
_cell.angle_beta   90.00
_cell.angle_gamma   90.00
#
_symmetry.space_group_name_H-M   'P 1'
#
loop_
_entity.id
_entity.type
_entity.pdbx_description
1 polymer ?
#
loop_
_entity_poly.entity_id
_entity_poly.type
_entity_poly.pdbx_seq_one_letter_code
_entity_poly.pdbx_strand_id
1 'polypeptide(L)'
;MADDLSEDIDEGAVNAHHVAAIAALAGLPLEPSRLAPVAALLSAWIPGANALSARMQSAELDGLMPAVVFTRPGIHDEEGGQ
;
A
#
# COMPACT_ATOMS: atom_id res chain seq x y z
N MET A 1 -26.25 30.96 15.01
CA MET A 1 -25.63 30.72 13.69
C MET A 1 -24.21 30.24 13.97
N ALA A 2 -24.09 28.98 14.37
CA ALA A 2 -22.81 28.30 14.52
C ALA A 2 -22.80 27.29 13.38
N ASP A 3 -21.83 27.48 12.50
CA ASP A 3 -21.71 26.78 11.23
C ASP A 3 -21.66 25.27 11.44
N ASP A 4 -22.34 24.63 10.52
CA ASP A 4 -22.45 23.21 10.25
C ASP A 4 -21.06 22.68 9.83
N LEU A 5 -20.22 22.32 10.80
CA LEU A 5 -18.96 21.59 10.55
C LEU A 5 -19.17 20.09 10.76
N SER A 6 -20.28 19.54 10.24
CA SER A 6 -20.27 18.14 9.79
C SER A 6 -19.50 18.09 8.47
N GLU A 7 -18.18 18.37 8.53
CA GLU A 7 -17.33 17.77 7.52
C GLU A 7 -17.52 16.27 7.70
N ASP A 8 -18.10 15.62 6.70
CA ASP A 8 -18.10 14.17 6.55
C ASP A 8 -16.63 13.72 6.62
N ILE A 9 -16.13 13.52 7.83
CA ILE A 9 -14.85 12.85 8.06
C ILE A 9 -15.16 11.41 7.71
N ASP A 10 -14.97 11.08 6.44
CA ASP A 10 -14.90 9.71 5.98
C ASP A 10 -13.82 9.04 6.84
N GLU A 11 -14.25 8.28 7.85
CA GLU A 11 -13.42 7.79 8.96
C GLU A 11 -12.29 6.86 8.47
N GLY A 12 -12.32 6.48 7.18
CA GLY A 12 -11.28 5.74 6.47
C GLY A 12 -10.43 6.53 5.47
N ALA A 13 -10.70 7.82 5.23
CA ALA A 13 -10.00 8.60 4.22
C ALA A 13 -8.71 9.25 4.76
N VAL A 14 -7.59 8.99 4.09
CA VAL A 14 -6.31 9.66 4.32
C VAL A 14 -6.35 11.05 3.70
N ASN A 15 -5.97 12.07 4.47
CA ASN A 15 -5.84 13.45 4.01
C ASN A 15 -4.35 13.86 3.86
N ALA A 16 -4.12 15.03 3.26
CA ALA A 16 -2.76 15.53 3.00
C ALA A 16 -1.93 15.75 4.28
N HIS A 17 -2.56 16.10 5.41
CA HIS A 17 -1.87 16.25 6.69
C HIS A 17 -1.36 14.90 7.20
N HIS A 18 -2.17 13.84 7.13
CA HIS A 18 -1.75 12.49 7.49
C HIS A 18 -0.53 12.05 6.67
N VAL A 19 -0.56 12.30 5.35
CA VAL A 19 0.57 11.99 4.47
C VAL A 19 1.83 12.76 4.85
N ALA A 20 1.73 14.06 5.14
CA ALA A 20 2.87 14.86 5.55
C ALA A 20 3.50 14.36 6.86
N ALA A 21 2.67 13.99 7.84
CA ALA A 21 3.14 13.43 9.10
C ALA A 21 3.85 12.08 8.92
N ILE A 22 3.26 11.17 8.13
CA ILE A 22 3.85 9.86 7.83
C ILE A 22 5.16 10.02 7.05
N ALA A 23 5.20 10.91 6.06
CA ALA A 23 6.38 11.22 5.28
C ALA A 23 7.54 11.70 6.16
N ALA A 24 7.25 12.57 7.14
CA ALA A 24 8.24 13.03 8.11
C ALA A 24 8.75 11.90 9.02
N LEU A 25 7.85 11.06 9.53
CA LEU A 25 8.21 9.90 10.37
C LEU A 25 9.07 8.88 9.60
N ALA A 26 8.80 8.70 8.31
CA ALA A 26 9.56 7.80 7.45
C ALA A 26 10.91 8.38 6.98
N GLY A 27 11.22 9.64 7.32
CA GLY A 27 12.43 10.32 6.81
C GLY A 27 12.38 10.59 5.29
N LEU A 28 11.17 10.62 4.71
CA LEU A 28 10.92 10.81 3.27
C LEU A 28 10.02 12.03 3.06
N PRO A 29 10.50 13.26 3.35
CA PRO A 29 9.69 14.46 3.20
C PRO A 29 9.24 14.62 1.74
N LEU A 30 7.95 14.89 1.56
CA LEU A 30 7.32 15.06 0.26
C LEU A 30 7.11 16.54 -0.04
N GLU A 31 7.31 16.91 -1.30
CA GLU A 31 6.90 18.22 -1.82
C GLU A 31 5.39 18.45 -1.62
N PRO A 32 4.94 19.67 -1.27
CA PRO A 32 3.53 19.95 -0.98
C PRO A 32 2.57 19.54 -2.11
N SER A 33 3.02 19.67 -3.37
CA SER A 33 2.24 19.28 -4.56
C SER A 33 1.96 17.78 -4.64
N ARG A 34 2.70 16.95 -3.91
CA ARG A 34 2.53 15.48 -3.89
C ARG A 34 1.62 14.98 -2.78
N LEU A 35 1.32 15.79 -1.78
CA LEU A 35 0.57 15.35 -0.60
C LEU A 35 -0.86 14.91 -0.95
N ALA A 36 -1.59 15.71 -1.74
CA ALA A 36 -2.97 15.39 -2.11
C ALA A 36 -3.08 14.17 -3.05
N PRO A 37 -2.26 14.04 -4.13
CA PRO A 37 -2.27 12.83 -4.95
C PRO A 37 -1.94 11.54 -4.17
N VAL A 38 -0.96 11.62 -3.25
CA VAL A 38 -0.59 10.47 -2.41
C VAL A 38 -1.71 10.13 -1.43
N ALA A 39 -2.36 11.14 -0.84
CA ALA A 39 -3.50 10.93 0.05
C ALA A 39 -4.64 10.20 -0.68
N ALA A 40 -5.01 10.64 -1.89
CA ALA A 40 -6.02 9.98 -2.70
C ALA A 40 -5.66 8.52 -3.04
N LEU A 41 -4.39 8.29 -3.40
CA LEU A 41 -3.89 6.94 -3.69
C LEU A 41 -3.98 6.02 -2.46
N LEU A 42 -3.54 6.51 -1.29
CA LEU A 42 -3.57 5.74 -0.06
C LEU A 42 -5.01 5.46 0.40
N SER A 43 -5.91 6.45 0.31
CA SER A 43 -7.34 6.27 0.61
C SER A 43 -7.99 5.18 -0.25
N ALA A 44 -7.62 5.09 -1.53
CA ALA A 44 -8.11 4.03 -2.41
C ALA A 44 -7.50 2.65 -2.08
N TRP A 45 -6.26 2.61 -1.59
CA TRP A 45 -5.52 1.36 -1.40
C TRP A 45 -5.70 0.72 -0.02
N ILE A 46 -5.78 1.53 1.05
CA ILE A 46 -5.82 1.07 2.44
C ILE A 46 -6.95 0.06 2.72
N PRO A 47 -8.20 0.26 2.24
CA PRO A 47 -9.25 -0.73 2.48
C PRO A 47 -8.90 -2.12 1.93
N GLY A 48 -8.33 -2.18 0.73
CA GLY A 48 -7.88 -3.43 0.10
C GLY A 48 -6.71 -4.06 0.85
N ALA A 49 -5.74 -3.26 1.28
CA ALA A 49 -4.60 -3.72 2.08
C ALA A 49 -5.06 -4.32 3.43
N ASN A 50 -5.99 -3.66 4.10
CA ASN A 50 -6.55 -4.12 5.38
C ASN A 50 -7.36 -5.41 5.21
N ALA A 51 -8.19 -5.51 4.15
CA ALA A 51 -8.94 -6.72 3.85
C ALA A 51 -8.00 -7.90 3.57
N LEU A 52 -6.91 -7.67 2.83
CA LEU A 52 -5.89 -8.69 2.61
C LEU A 52 -5.20 -9.09 3.92
N SER A 53 -4.83 -8.12 4.76
CA SER A 53 -4.21 -8.38 6.05
C SER A 53 -5.10 -9.24 6.96
N ALA A 54 -6.38 -8.90 7.06
CA ALA A 54 -7.36 -9.67 7.82
C ALA A 54 -7.49 -11.11 7.28
N ARG A 55 -7.52 -11.27 5.94
CA ARG A 55 -7.53 -12.60 5.32
C ARG A 55 -6.27 -13.39 5.66
N MET A 56 -5.08 -12.78 5.59
CA MET A 56 -3.81 -13.42 5.90
C MET A 56 -3.69 -13.84 7.37
N GLN A 57 -4.47 -13.22 8.27
CA GLN A 57 -4.55 -13.57 9.68
C GLN A 57 -5.62 -14.65 9.98
N SER A 58 -6.36 -15.12 8.96
CA SER A 58 -7.43 -16.10 9.18
C SER A 58 -6.86 -17.50 9.47
N ALA A 59 -7.59 -18.28 10.28
CA ALA A 59 -7.24 -19.67 10.58
C ALA A 59 -7.19 -20.57 9.32
N GLU A 60 -7.87 -20.17 8.23
CA GLU A 60 -7.83 -20.91 6.96
C GLU A 60 -6.46 -20.83 6.27
N LEU A 61 -5.70 -19.78 6.55
CA LEU A 61 -4.35 -19.59 6.02
C LEU A 61 -3.26 -19.88 7.07
N ASP A 62 -3.65 -20.34 8.27
CA ASP A 62 -2.73 -20.75 9.32
C ASP A 62 -2.03 -22.07 8.94
N GLY A 63 -0.70 -22.06 8.95
CA GLY A 63 0.13 -23.19 8.52
C GLY A 63 0.43 -23.27 7.02
N LEU A 64 0.01 -22.30 6.20
CA LEU A 64 0.44 -22.23 4.80
C LEU A 64 1.90 -21.76 4.70
N MET A 65 2.74 -22.59 4.07
CA MET A 65 4.10 -22.19 3.72
C MET A 65 4.07 -21.30 2.48
N PRO A 66 4.72 -20.11 2.50
CA PRO A 66 4.86 -19.28 1.31
C PRO A 66 5.54 -20.07 0.19
N ALA A 67 4.86 -20.24 -0.93
CA ALA A 67 5.43 -20.86 -2.13
C ALA A 67 6.31 -19.83 -2.85
N VAL A 68 7.57 -19.73 -2.44
CA VAL A 68 8.56 -18.88 -3.13
C VAL A 68 9.21 -19.70 -4.24
N VAL A 69 8.75 -19.51 -5.48
CA VAL A 69 9.40 -20.09 -6.66
C VAL A 69 10.25 -19.02 -7.31
N PHE A 70 11.58 -19.18 -7.24
CA PHE A 70 12.50 -18.37 -8.04
C PHE A 70 12.56 -18.95 -9.46
N THR A 71 11.87 -18.32 -10.40
CA THR A 71 12.06 -18.62 -11.81
C THR A 71 13.35 -17.94 -12.28
N ARG A 72 14.40 -18.72 -12.56
CA ARG A 72 15.52 -18.21 -13.34
C ARG A 72 15.02 -18.07 -14.78
N PRO A 73 14.97 -16.86 -15.38
CA PRO A 73 14.78 -16.75 -16.81
C PRO A 73 15.93 -17.54 -17.46
N GLY A 74 15.58 -18.49 -18.33
CA GLY A 74 16.55 -19.39 -18.95
C GLY A 74 17.72 -18.60 -19.51
N ILE A 75 18.94 -18.94 -19.05
CA ILE A 75 20.11 -18.73 -19.87
C ILE A 75 19.86 -19.64 -21.07
N HIS A 76 19.57 -19.05 -22.24
CA HIS A 76 19.68 -19.80 -23.49
C HIS A 76 21.17 -20.15 -23.58
N ASP A 77 21.52 -21.36 -23.18
CA ASP A 77 22.78 -21.97 -23.60
C ASP A 77 22.61 -22.21 -25.11
N GLU A 78 23.04 -21.24 -25.91
CA GLU A 78 23.44 -21.51 -27.29
C GLU A 78 24.68 -22.40 -27.22
N GLU A 79 24.47 -23.69 -26.99
CA GLU A 79 25.52 -24.69 -27.11
C GLU A 79 25.75 -24.92 -28.61
N GLY A 80 26.65 -24.11 -29.16
CA GLY A 80 27.19 -24.31 -30.48
C GLY A 80 28.02 -25.60 -30.54
N GLY A 81 27.84 -26.33 -31.64
CA GLY A 81 28.90 -27.15 -32.24
C GLY A 81 29.06 -28.57 -31.72
N GLN A 82 28.39 -29.52 -32.37
CA GLN A 82 29.05 -30.48 -33.28
C GLN A 82 28.04 -31.14 -34.22
#